data_AF-A0A1N6DRE4-F1
#
_entry.id   AF-A0A1N6DRE4-F1
#
_cell.length_a   1.000
_cell.length_b   1.000
_cell.length_c   1.000
_cell.angle_alpha   90.00
_cell.angle_beta   90.00
_cell.angle_gamma   90.00
#
_symmetry.space_group_name_H-M   'P 1'
#
loop_
_entity.id
_entity.type
_entity.pdbx_description
1 polymer ?
#
loop_
_entity_poly.entity_id
_entity_poly.type
_entity_poly.pdbx_seq_one_letter_code
_entity_poly.pdbx_strand_id
1 'polypeptide(L)'
;MSSSQKKVFINLAVIGLLVAVVLTLRKLGIAEVLEPEWVDTYIRNTGIQGVALFIGIAAMLTGMGIPRQLSAFCAGYAFGAVHGFLTAITAVTLGCICCFWIARLLGQETINRKFPNHLQGINGFLHSSPFQTAMIVRLLPVGSNLATNVIAGVSNIRPLPFVAGSSFGYMPQTLIFSLLGSGVTVEPVLRTSISAALFILSSALGVRLYKKYRALSSQFEQNI
;
A
#
# COMPACT_ATOMS: atom_id res chain seq x y z
N MET A 1 37.12 12.37 -1.84
CA MET A 1 35.71 12.34 -1.38
C MET A 1 35.67 11.98 0.08
N SER A 2 34.91 12.70 0.92
CA SER A 2 34.69 12.27 2.31
C SER A 2 33.92 10.93 2.33
N SER A 3 34.13 10.10 3.35
CA SER A 3 33.44 8.80 3.53
C SER A 3 31.92 8.93 3.40
N SER A 4 31.40 10.08 3.79
CA SER A 4 29.98 10.44 3.75
C SER A 4 29.47 10.81 2.34
N GLN A 5 30.30 11.41 1.48
CA GLN A 5 29.92 11.68 0.07
C GLN A 5 29.93 10.39 -0.77
N LYS A 6 30.82 9.44 -0.46
CA LYS A 6 30.86 8.13 -1.13
C LYS A 6 29.59 7.32 -0.90
N LYS A 7 29.07 7.32 0.34
CA LYS A 7 27.79 6.63 0.68
C LYS A 7 26.61 7.20 -0.12
N VAL A 8 26.49 8.52 -0.22
CA VAL A 8 25.41 9.16 -1.00
C VAL A 8 25.47 8.78 -2.48
N PHE A 9 26.66 8.76 -3.07
CA PHE A 9 26.83 8.35 -4.47
C PHE A 9 26.44 6.88 -4.68
N ILE A 10 26.87 5.97 -3.78
CA ILE A 10 26.49 4.56 -3.82
C ILE A 10 24.97 4.41 -3.71
N ASN A 11 24.31 5.07 -2.75
CA ASN A 11 22.86 4.99 -2.59
C ASN A 11 22.11 5.48 -3.83
N LEU A 12 22.55 6.58 -4.45
CA LEU A 12 21.95 7.08 -5.69
C LEU A 12 22.14 6.11 -6.86
N ALA A 13 23.32 5.49 -6.98
CA ALA A 13 23.58 4.48 -8.00
C ALA A 13 22.69 3.24 -7.79
N VAL A 14 22.54 2.77 -6.55
CA VAL A 14 21.66 1.64 -6.20
C VAL A 14 20.19 1.99 -6.48
N ILE A 15 19.72 3.19 -6.11
CA ILE A 15 18.36 3.63 -6.44
C ILE A 15 18.15 3.67 -7.96
N GLY A 16 19.09 4.23 -8.71
CA GLY A 16 19.04 4.28 -10.17
C GLY A 16 18.96 2.88 -10.79
N LEU A 17 19.77 1.95 -10.29
CA LEU A 17 19.75 0.54 -10.72
C LEU A 17 18.41 -0.12 -10.40
N LEU A 18 17.88 0.04 -9.17
CA LEU A 18 16.59 -0.52 -8.78
C LEU A 18 15.45 0.01 -9.65
N VAL A 19 15.43 1.32 -9.92
CA VAL A 19 14.44 1.93 -10.83
C VAL A 19 14.57 1.35 -12.23
N ALA A 20 15.79 1.24 -12.77
CA ALA A 20 16.03 0.65 -14.08
C ALA A 20 15.53 -0.81 -14.15
N VAL A 21 15.85 -1.63 -13.16
CA VAL A 21 15.38 -3.03 -13.06
C VAL A 21 13.84 -3.07 -13.03
N VAL A 22 13.20 -2.24 -12.20
CA VAL A 22 11.73 -2.19 -12.11
C VAL A 22 11.11 -1.79 -13.45
N LEU A 23 11.66 -0.79 -14.13
CA LEU A 23 11.16 -0.34 -15.43
C LEU A 23 11.34 -1.40 -16.52
N THR A 24 12.47 -2.10 -16.52
CA THR A 24 12.73 -3.21 -17.46
C THR A 24 11.77 -4.37 -17.22
N LEU A 25 11.60 -4.81 -15.97
CA LEU A 25 10.68 -5.89 -15.64
C LEU A 25 9.22 -5.55 -15.98
N ARG A 26 8.82 -4.29 -15.81
CA ARG A 26 7.50 -3.80 -16.26
C ARG A 26 7.34 -3.87 -17.78
N LYS A 27 8.37 -3.51 -18.55
CA LYS A 27 8.37 -3.60 -20.02
C LYS A 27 8.34 -5.05 -20.51
N LEU A 28 8.93 -5.96 -19.76
CA LEU A 28 8.93 -7.41 -20.05
C LEU A 28 7.63 -8.11 -19.64
N GLY A 29 6.59 -7.38 -19.24
CA GLY A 29 5.30 -7.99 -18.94
C GLY A 29 5.28 -8.77 -17.63
N ILE A 30 6.11 -8.44 -16.62
CA ILE A 30 6.11 -9.20 -15.34
C ILE A 30 4.74 -9.26 -14.62
N ALA A 31 3.80 -8.40 -15.00
CA ALA A 31 2.41 -8.46 -14.52
C ALA A 31 1.64 -9.68 -15.08
N GLU A 32 2.06 -10.24 -16.22
CA GLU A 32 1.50 -11.44 -16.86
C GLU A 32 1.69 -12.68 -15.99
N VAL A 33 2.65 -12.66 -15.05
CA VAL A 33 2.80 -13.71 -14.02
C VAL A 33 1.56 -13.84 -13.13
N LEU A 34 0.67 -12.84 -13.10
CA LEU A 34 -0.61 -12.92 -12.40
C LEU A 34 -1.79 -13.32 -13.31
N GLU A 35 -1.54 -13.74 -14.55
CA GLU A 35 -2.60 -14.25 -15.42
C GLU A 35 -3.20 -15.57 -14.90
N PRO A 36 -4.49 -15.83 -15.19
CA PRO A 36 -5.17 -17.05 -14.77
C PRO A 36 -4.40 -18.33 -15.12
N GLU A 37 -3.76 -18.37 -16.30
CA GLU A 37 -3.01 -19.52 -16.78
C GLU A 37 -1.78 -19.86 -15.91
N TRP A 38 -1.04 -18.84 -15.47
CA TRP A 38 0.09 -19.02 -14.56
C TRP A 38 -0.40 -19.50 -13.18
N VAL A 39 -1.49 -18.90 -12.68
CA VAL A 39 -2.08 -19.27 -11.39
C VAL A 39 -2.57 -20.72 -11.39
N ASP A 40 -3.24 -21.16 -12.45
CA ASP A 40 -3.74 -22.53 -12.56
C ASP A 40 -2.60 -23.54 -12.64
N THR A 41 -1.52 -23.19 -13.33
CA THR A 41 -0.35 -24.06 -13.53
C THR A 41 0.51 -24.19 -12.27
N TYR A 42 0.79 -23.09 -11.58
CA TYR A 42 1.81 -23.05 -10.52
C TYR A 42 1.25 -22.90 -9.09
N ILE A 43 -0.01 -22.47 -8.93
CA ILE A 43 -0.56 -22.07 -7.63
C ILE A 43 -1.74 -22.94 -7.18
N ARG A 44 -2.72 -23.20 -8.05
CA ARG A 44 -4.03 -23.72 -7.64
C ARG A 44 -3.98 -25.12 -7.01
N ASN A 45 -2.95 -25.91 -7.30
CA ASN A 45 -2.81 -27.31 -6.84
C ASN A 45 -1.56 -27.59 -6.00
N THR A 46 -0.81 -26.57 -5.59
CA THR A 46 0.46 -26.70 -4.83
C THR A 46 0.30 -26.55 -3.32
N GLY A 47 -0.93 -26.37 -2.82
CA GLY A 47 -1.21 -26.24 -1.39
C GLY A 47 -0.51 -25.03 -0.74
N ILE A 48 0.07 -25.22 0.46
CA ILE A 48 0.74 -24.15 1.23
C ILE A 48 1.92 -23.54 0.46
N GLN A 49 2.63 -24.34 -0.37
CA GLN A 49 3.74 -23.85 -1.18
C GLN A 49 3.26 -22.85 -2.24
N GLY A 50 2.10 -23.11 -2.86
CA GLY A 50 1.45 -22.19 -3.80
C GLY A 50 1.08 -20.87 -3.11
N VAL A 51 0.53 -20.92 -1.91
CA VAL A 51 0.21 -19.72 -1.12
C VAL A 51 1.48 -18.90 -0.83
N ALA A 52 2.55 -19.53 -0.35
CA ALA A 52 3.80 -18.85 -0.04
C ALA A 52 4.45 -18.22 -1.29
N LEU A 53 4.47 -18.96 -2.41
CA LEU A 53 4.99 -18.46 -3.69
C LEU A 53 4.19 -17.26 -4.19
N PHE A 54 2.86 -17.35 -4.14
CA PHE A 54 1.98 -16.25 -4.51
C PHE A 54 2.25 -15.01 -3.64
N ILE A 55 2.35 -15.17 -2.32
CA ILE A 55 2.65 -14.06 -1.40
C ILE A 55 3.97 -13.39 -1.77
N GLY A 56 5.02 -14.17 -2.03
CA GLY A 56 6.33 -13.64 -2.41
C GLY A 56 6.28 -12.81 -3.69
N ILE A 57 5.71 -13.38 -4.75
CA ILE A 57 5.59 -12.70 -6.06
C ILE A 57 4.70 -11.46 -5.95
N ALA A 58 3.51 -11.59 -5.37
CA ALA A 58 2.57 -10.47 -5.23
C ALA A 58 3.14 -9.34 -4.34
N ALA A 59 3.90 -9.68 -3.30
CA ALA A 59 4.59 -8.69 -2.47
C ALA A 59 5.66 -7.93 -3.27
N MET A 60 6.48 -8.64 -4.06
CA MET A 60 7.47 -8.01 -4.94
C MET A 60 6.78 -7.10 -5.97
N LEU A 61 5.79 -7.61 -6.70
CA LEU A 61 5.06 -6.83 -7.71
C LEU A 61 4.42 -5.58 -7.11
N THR A 62 3.73 -5.71 -5.97
CA THR A 62 3.14 -4.56 -5.26
C THR A 62 4.20 -3.57 -4.80
N GLY A 63 5.33 -4.06 -4.28
CA GLY A 63 6.47 -3.24 -3.88
C GLY A 63 7.14 -2.53 -5.05
N MET A 64 7.10 -3.11 -6.25
CA MET A 64 7.55 -2.51 -7.50
C MET A 64 6.52 -1.56 -8.12
N GLY A 65 5.37 -1.37 -7.48
CA GLY A 65 4.30 -0.46 -7.89
C GLY A 65 3.35 -0.99 -8.95
N ILE A 66 3.29 -2.32 -9.14
CA ILE A 66 2.18 -2.96 -9.85
C ILE A 66 0.89 -2.75 -9.04
N PRO A 67 -0.28 -2.53 -9.68
CA PRO A 67 -1.53 -2.31 -8.96
C PRO A 67 -1.87 -3.44 -8.00
N ARG A 68 -2.03 -3.12 -6.72
CA ARG A 68 -2.41 -4.07 -5.65
C ARG A 68 -3.74 -4.79 -5.93
N GLN A 69 -4.61 -4.15 -6.73
CA GLN A 69 -5.90 -4.67 -7.17
C GLN A 69 -5.73 -5.95 -7.98
N LEU A 70 -4.70 -6.02 -8.82
CA LEU A 70 -4.41 -7.21 -9.62
C LEU A 70 -4.06 -8.38 -8.70
N SER A 71 -3.15 -8.18 -7.73
CA SER A 71 -2.82 -9.20 -6.73
C SER A 71 -4.03 -9.65 -5.92
N ALA A 72 -4.92 -8.74 -5.53
CA ALA A 72 -6.13 -9.10 -4.79
C ALA A 72 -7.12 -9.92 -5.63
N PHE A 73 -7.32 -9.56 -6.90
CA PHE A 73 -8.15 -10.30 -7.84
C PHE A 73 -7.60 -11.71 -8.06
N CYS A 74 -6.32 -11.84 -8.39
CA CYS A 74 -5.70 -13.12 -8.67
C CYS A 74 -5.67 -14.03 -7.44
N ALA A 75 -5.49 -13.46 -6.23
CA ALA A 75 -5.60 -14.23 -5.00
C ALA A 75 -7.03 -14.76 -4.78
N GLY A 76 -8.05 -13.95 -5.11
CA GLY A 76 -9.44 -14.39 -5.11
C GLY A 76 -9.71 -15.52 -6.09
N TYR A 77 -9.18 -15.41 -7.30
CA TYR A 77 -9.26 -16.43 -8.35
C TYR A 77 -8.59 -17.75 -7.95
N ALA A 78 -7.41 -17.65 -7.32
CA ALA A 78 -6.61 -18.80 -6.91
C ALA A 78 -7.20 -19.54 -5.69
N PHE A 79 -7.62 -18.78 -4.66
CA PHE A 79 -7.86 -19.32 -3.32
C PHE A 79 -9.29 -19.08 -2.80
N GLY A 80 -10.16 -18.47 -3.60
CA GLY A 80 -11.50 -18.06 -3.17
C GLY A 80 -11.51 -16.76 -2.36
N ALA A 81 -12.69 -16.29 -1.96
CA ALA A 81 -12.86 -14.95 -1.37
C ALA A 81 -12.09 -14.75 -0.05
N VAL A 82 -12.27 -15.65 0.93
CA VAL A 82 -11.70 -15.47 2.27
C VAL A 82 -10.19 -15.71 2.28
N HIS A 83 -9.75 -16.85 1.76
CA HIS A 83 -8.32 -17.18 1.71
C HIS A 83 -7.57 -16.29 0.70
N GLY A 84 -8.21 -15.88 -0.40
CA GLY A 84 -7.67 -14.90 -1.32
C GLY A 84 -7.49 -13.54 -0.67
N PHE A 85 -8.46 -13.07 0.13
CA PHE A 85 -8.33 -11.83 0.90
C PHE A 85 -7.16 -11.89 1.88
N LEU A 86 -7.05 -12.96 2.67
CA LEU A 86 -5.97 -13.13 3.65
C LEU A 86 -4.59 -13.22 2.98
N THR A 87 -4.50 -13.94 1.86
CA THR A 87 -3.27 -14.07 1.08
C THR A 87 -2.88 -12.72 0.47
N ALA A 88 -3.84 -12.01 -0.15
CA ALA A 88 -3.59 -10.73 -0.77
C ALA A 88 -3.23 -9.65 0.25
N ILE A 89 -3.92 -9.55 1.38
CA ILE A 89 -3.63 -8.53 2.40
C ILE A 89 -2.23 -8.73 2.99
N THR A 90 -1.81 -9.98 3.15
CA THR A 90 -0.46 -10.35 3.59
C THR A 90 0.57 -9.92 2.55
N ALA A 91 0.36 -10.28 1.28
CA ALA A 91 1.27 -9.93 0.19
C ALA A 91 1.44 -8.41 0.02
N VAL A 92 0.34 -7.65 -0.03
CA VAL A 92 0.43 -6.18 -0.22
C VAL A 92 1.01 -5.47 1.00
N THR A 93 0.80 -6.02 2.21
CA THR A 93 1.44 -5.52 3.43
C THR A 93 2.95 -5.77 3.41
N LEU A 94 3.38 -6.98 3.02
CA LEU A 94 4.80 -7.30 2.86
C LEU A 94 5.46 -6.42 1.79
N GLY A 95 4.81 -6.25 0.64
CA GLY A 95 5.29 -5.33 -0.40
C GLY A 95 5.42 -3.89 0.09
N CYS A 96 4.47 -3.43 0.92
CA CYS A 96 4.53 -2.13 1.58
C CYS A 96 5.73 -2.02 2.54
N ILE A 97 5.96 -3.04 3.38
CA ILE A 97 7.09 -3.11 4.31
C ILE A 97 8.42 -3.07 3.54
N CYS A 98 8.58 -3.93 2.53
CA CYS A 98 9.79 -4.00 1.71
C CYS A 98 10.09 -2.65 1.04
N CYS A 99 9.09 -2.08 0.36
CA CYS A 99 9.23 -0.79 -0.32
C CYS A 99 9.62 0.34 0.67
N PHE A 100 8.93 0.41 1.80
CA PHE A 100 9.21 1.39 2.85
C PHE A 100 10.65 1.28 3.38
N TRP A 101 11.11 0.06 3.69
CA TRP A 101 12.45 -0.14 4.24
C TRP A 101 13.56 0.09 3.22
N ILE A 102 13.36 -0.32 1.96
CA ILE A 102 14.31 -0.01 0.88
C ILE A 102 14.45 1.51 0.74
N ALA A 103 13.31 2.23 0.72
CA ALA A 103 13.32 3.69 0.66
C ALA A 103 13.96 4.33 1.89
N ARG A 104 13.73 3.80 3.09
CA ARG A 104 14.33 4.27 4.32
C ARG A 104 15.85 4.11 4.34
N LEU A 105 16.33 2.90 4.06
CA LEU A 105 17.76 2.57 4.14
C LEU A 105 18.59 3.29 3.07
N LEU A 106 18.06 3.42 1.85
CA LEU A 106 18.80 4.03 0.73
C LEU A 106 18.55 5.53 0.59
N GLY A 107 17.32 5.98 0.87
CA GLY A 107 16.84 7.32 0.53
C GLY A 107 16.81 8.31 1.69
N GLN A 108 16.53 7.89 2.93
CA GLN A 108 16.30 8.82 4.04
C GLN A 108 17.51 9.72 4.31
N GLU A 109 18.72 9.15 4.44
CA GLU A 109 19.94 9.93 4.67
C GLU A 109 20.23 10.86 3.48
N THR A 110 20.08 10.35 2.25
CA THR A 110 20.34 11.12 1.03
C THR A 110 19.41 12.33 0.90
N ILE A 111 18.11 12.12 1.11
CA ILE A 111 17.09 13.18 1.00
C ILE A 111 17.24 14.19 2.13
N ASN A 112 17.43 13.76 3.38
CA ASN A 112 17.61 14.67 4.51
C ASN A 112 18.82 15.61 4.33
N ARG A 113 19.86 15.15 3.63
CA ARG A 113 21.08 15.95 3.40
C ARG A 113 21.00 16.86 2.18
N LYS A 114 20.36 16.42 1.09
CA LYS A 114 20.27 17.21 -0.15
C LYS A 114 19.01 18.11 -0.20
N PHE A 115 17.93 17.70 0.45
CA PHE A 115 16.62 18.37 0.37
C PHE A 115 15.94 18.52 1.75
N PRO A 116 16.60 19.15 2.73
CA PRO A 116 16.10 19.24 4.11
C PRO A 116 14.74 19.95 4.23
N ASN A 117 14.42 20.88 3.31
CA ASN A 117 13.18 21.66 3.36
C ASN A 117 11.97 20.97 2.69
N HIS A 118 12.19 20.01 1.78
CA HIS A 118 11.09 19.34 1.05
C HIS A 118 10.34 18.31 1.90
N LEU A 119 10.99 17.76 2.93
CA LEU A 119 10.35 16.79 3.83
C LEU A 119 9.58 17.44 4.98
N GLN A 120 9.72 18.74 5.22
CA GLN A 120 9.11 19.39 6.40
C GLN A 120 7.58 19.41 6.32
N GLY A 121 7.00 19.74 5.16
CA GLY A 121 5.54 19.72 4.96
C GLY A 121 4.94 18.31 5.03
N ILE A 122 5.65 17.32 4.47
CA ILE A 122 5.25 15.90 4.47
C ILE A 122 5.33 15.32 5.89
N ASN A 123 6.40 15.64 6.63
CA ASN A 123 6.56 15.25 8.03
C ASN A 123 5.42 15.85 8.87
N GLY A 124 5.04 17.12 8.69
CA GLY A 124 3.93 17.72 9.44
C GLY A 124 2.60 16.96 9.28
N PHE A 125 2.25 16.57 8.06
CA PHE A 125 1.00 15.84 7.76
C PHE A 125 1.02 14.37 8.22
N LEU A 126 2.13 13.68 8.07
CA LEU A 126 2.24 12.24 8.38
C LEU A 126 2.61 11.94 9.83
N HIS A 127 3.26 12.86 10.55
CA HIS A 127 3.89 12.57 11.84
C HIS A 127 2.93 12.71 13.04
N SER A 128 1.87 13.51 12.92
CA SER A 128 0.90 13.74 13.99
C SER A 128 0.01 12.51 14.28
N SER A 129 -0.37 11.75 13.24
CA SER A 129 -1.15 10.52 13.39
C SER A 129 -0.85 9.49 12.28
N PRO A 130 0.36 8.87 12.27
CA PRO A 130 0.82 8.09 11.12
C PRO A 130 -0.09 6.91 10.78
N PHE A 131 -0.75 6.30 11.77
CA PHE A 131 -1.75 5.25 11.54
C PHE A 131 -2.98 5.79 10.79
N GLN A 132 -3.59 6.87 11.28
CA GLN A 132 -4.81 7.44 10.70
C GLN A 132 -4.53 8.01 9.31
N THR A 133 -3.42 8.74 9.16
CA THR A 133 -3.01 9.28 7.87
C THR A 133 -2.73 8.16 6.86
N ALA A 134 -2.00 7.11 7.26
CA ALA A 134 -1.74 5.96 6.39
C ALA A 134 -3.02 5.27 5.94
N MET A 135 -3.98 5.07 6.84
CA MET A 135 -5.26 4.44 6.55
C MET A 135 -6.08 5.31 5.59
N ILE A 136 -6.26 6.60 5.89
CA ILE A 136 -7.07 7.53 5.07
C ILE A 136 -6.49 7.64 3.66
N VAL A 137 -5.17 7.81 3.52
CA VAL A 137 -4.50 7.92 2.22
C VAL A 137 -4.76 6.70 1.34
N ARG A 138 -4.91 5.51 1.93
CA ARG A 138 -5.13 4.26 1.18
C ARG A 138 -6.59 3.98 0.84
N LEU A 139 -7.50 4.49 1.67
CA LEU A 139 -8.93 4.48 1.39
C LEU A 139 -9.28 5.43 0.26
N LEU A 140 -8.58 6.55 0.16
CA LEU A 140 -8.72 7.44 -0.97
C LEU A 140 -8.06 6.80 -2.22
N PRO A 141 -8.69 6.85 -3.41
CA PRO A 141 -8.11 6.37 -4.66
C PRO A 141 -7.04 7.33 -5.21
N VAL A 142 -6.25 7.98 -4.35
CA VAL A 142 -5.26 8.99 -4.75
C VAL A 142 -3.88 8.36 -4.80
N GLY A 143 -3.35 8.26 -6.01
CA GLY A 143 -1.93 8.06 -6.24
C GLY A 143 -1.43 6.62 -6.24
N SER A 144 -0.12 6.51 -6.49
CA SER A 144 0.59 5.23 -6.58
C SER A 144 1.02 4.75 -5.20
N ASN A 145 0.71 3.48 -4.88
CA ASN A 145 1.13 2.83 -3.64
C ASN A 145 2.65 2.88 -3.45
N LEU A 146 3.39 2.75 -4.56
CA LEU A 146 4.85 2.88 -4.58
C LEU A 146 5.27 4.27 -4.11
N ALA A 147 4.68 5.32 -4.68
CA ALA A 147 5.01 6.70 -4.32
C ALA A 147 4.76 6.97 -2.83
N THR A 148 3.59 6.57 -2.31
CA THR A 148 3.26 6.77 -0.89
C THR A 148 4.20 6.01 0.04
N ASN A 149 4.60 4.79 -0.32
CA ASN A 149 5.51 3.98 0.49
C ASN A 149 6.95 4.53 0.46
N VAL A 150 7.40 5.02 -0.70
CA VAL A 150 8.72 5.65 -0.84
C VAL A 150 8.78 6.95 -0.04
N ILE A 151 7.79 7.83 -0.21
CA ILE A 151 7.69 9.10 0.54
C ILE A 151 7.69 8.82 2.05
N ALA A 152 6.89 7.86 2.49
CA ALA A 152 6.86 7.42 3.88
C ALA A 152 8.23 6.87 4.34
N GLY A 153 8.90 6.05 3.54
CA GLY A 153 10.19 5.45 3.87
C GLY A 153 11.31 6.49 4.06
N VAL A 154 11.37 7.49 3.17
CA VAL A 154 12.37 8.58 3.27
C VAL A 154 12.03 9.63 4.32
N SER A 155 10.79 9.64 4.83
CA SER A 155 10.35 10.52 5.92
C SER A 155 10.72 9.99 7.30
N ASN A 156 10.54 10.81 8.35
CA ASN A 156 10.87 10.44 9.73
C ASN A 156 9.72 9.73 10.48
N ILE A 157 8.73 9.19 9.77
CA ILE A 157 7.57 8.56 10.41
C ILE A 157 7.93 7.23 11.10
N ARG A 158 7.16 6.85 12.12
CA ARG A 158 7.33 5.55 12.78
C ARG A 158 6.86 4.42 11.84
N PRO A 159 7.66 3.36 11.60
CA PRO A 159 7.29 2.28 10.67
C PRO A 159 6.03 1.54 11.09
N LEU A 160 5.93 1.17 12.37
CA LEU A 160 4.87 0.28 12.85
C LEU A 160 3.47 0.91 12.72
N PRO A 161 3.21 2.15 13.17
CA PRO A 161 1.91 2.79 12.96
C PRO A 161 1.59 3.00 11.49
N PHE A 162 2.59 3.32 10.65
CA PHE A 162 2.40 3.46 9.22
C PHE A 162 1.96 2.13 8.60
N VAL A 163 2.70 1.04 8.82
CA VAL A 163 2.40 -0.29 8.27
C VAL A 163 1.05 -0.79 8.78
N ALA A 164 0.76 -0.65 10.07
CA ALA A 164 -0.53 -1.05 10.62
C ALA A 164 -1.68 -0.27 9.97
N GLY A 165 -1.60 1.06 9.93
CA GLY A 165 -2.61 1.88 9.24
C GLY A 165 -2.72 1.55 7.75
N SER A 166 -1.60 1.13 7.15
CA SER A 166 -1.55 0.68 5.76
C SER A 166 -2.38 -0.57 5.52
N SER A 167 -2.13 -1.60 6.34
CA SER A 167 -2.83 -2.87 6.27
C SER A 167 -4.32 -2.67 6.43
N PHE A 168 -4.76 -1.90 7.43
CA PHE A 168 -6.19 -1.58 7.60
C PHE A 168 -6.76 -0.79 6.41
N GLY A 169 -6.02 0.17 5.88
CA GLY A 169 -6.44 0.96 4.72
C GLY A 169 -6.56 0.13 3.43
N TYR A 170 -5.80 -0.96 3.28
CA TYR A 170 -5.90 -1.85 2.12
C TYR A 170 -7.12 -2.78 2.16
N MET A 171 -7.58 -3.17 3.37
CA MET A 171 -8.60 -4.21 3.55
C MET A 171 -9.85 -4.02 2.69
N PRO A 172 -10.50 -2.84 2.62
CA PRO A 172 -11.76 -2.71 1.89
C PRO A 172 -11.61 -3.01 0.40
N GLN A 173 -10.56 -2.47 -0.21
CA GLN A 173 -10.31 -2.68 -1.63
C GLN A 173 -9.81 -4.10 -1.90
N THR A 174 -8.95 -4.65 -1.06
CA THR A 174 -8.49 -6.04 -1.18
C THR A 174 -9.66 -7.02 -1.11
N LEU A 175 -10.62 -6.78 -0.22
CA LEU A 175 -11.82 -7.60 -0.11
C LEU A 175 -12.67 -7.55 -1.38
N ILE A 176 -12.93 -6.34 -1.91
CA ILE A 176 -13.71 -6.16 -3.16
C ILE A 176 -13.08 -6.93 -4.31
N PHE A 177 -11.77 -6.74 -4.55
CA PHE A 177 -11.11 -7.40 -5.68
C PHE A 177 -10.95 -8.90 -5.48
N SER A 178 -10.73 -9.37 -4.25
CA SER A 178 -10.70 -10.81 -3.96
C SER A 178 -12.07 -11.47 -4.15
N LEU A 179 -13.16 -10.82 -3.76
CA LEU A 179 -14.52 -11.29 -4.06
C LEU A 179 -14.76 -11.38 -5.56
N LEU A 180 -14.43 -10.32 -6.31
CA LEU A 180 -14.56 -10.31 -7.77
C LEU A 180 -13.76 -11.44 -8.42
N GLY A 181 -12.50 -11.64 -8.00
CA GLY A 181 -11.63 -12.68 -8.53
C GLY A 181 -12.12 -14.09 -8.21
N SER A 182 -12.73 -14.30 -7.04
CA SER A 182 -13.28 -15.60 -6.66
C SER A 182 -14.52 -16.02 -7.44
N GLY A 183 -15.07 -15.14 -8.28
CA GLY A 183 -16.30 -15.41 -9.02
C GLY A 183 -17.55 -15.45 -8.13
N VAL A 184 -17.46 -15.00 -6.88
CA VAL A 184 -18.63 -14.88 -5.98
C VAL A 184 -19.58 -13.86 -6.61
N THR A 185 -20.68 -14.36 -7.17
CA THR A 185 -21.85 -13.56 -7.51
C THR A 185 -22.50 -13.16 -6.21
N VAL A 186 -22.21 -11.93 -5.77
CA VAL A 186 -22.87 -11.37 -4.59
C VAL A 186 -24.35 -11.31 -4.89
N GLU A 187 -25.16 -12.11 -4.19
CA GLU A 187 -26.62 -12.06 -4.32
C GLU A 187 -27.08 -10.60 -4.26
N PRO A 188 -28.05 -10.16 -5.09
CA PRO A 188 -28.46 -8.77 -5.18
C PRO A 188 -28.75 -8.13 -3.81
N VAL A 189 -29.29 -8.93 -2.88
CA VAL A 189 -29.61 -8.55 -1.50
C VAL A 189 -28.35 -8.35 -0.65
N LEU A 190 -27.37 -9.25 -0.74
CA LEU A 190 -26.12 -9.15 0.00
C LEU A 190 -25.28 -7.96 -0.51
N ARG A 191 -25.30 -7.70 -1.82
CA ARG A 191 -24.63 -6.54 -2.44
C ARG A 191 -25.23 -5.23 -1.93
N THR A 192 -26.56 -5.14 -1.92
CA THR A 192 -27.29 -3.97 -1.41
C THR A 192 -27.02 -3.76 0.08
N SER A 193 -26.94 -4.85 0.85
CA SER A 193 -26.68 -4.80 2.29
C SER A 193 -25.27 -4.33 2.62
N ILE A 194 -24.25 -4.84 1.91
CA ILE A 194 -22.86 -4.41 2.07
C ILE A 194 -22.69 -2.94 1.64
N SER A 195 -23.30 -2.54 0.53
CA SER A 195 -23.29 -1.14 0.08
C SER A 195 -23.95 -0.20 1.10
N ALA A 196 -25.08 -0.59 1.68
CA ALA A 196 -25.76 0.18 2.73
C ALA A 196 -24.90 0.29 4.00
N ALA A 197 -24.29 -0.83 4.44
CA ALA A 197 -23.43 -0.85 5.61
C ALA A 197 -22.19 0.06 5.41
N LEU A 198 -21.54 -0.02 4.25
CA LEU A 198 -20.40 0.85 3.90
C LEU A 198 -20.81 2.33 3.81
N PHE A 199 -21.99 2.63 3.28
CA PHE A 199 -22.52 3.99 3.22
C PHE A 199 -22.76 4.57 4.63
N ILE A 200 -23.34 3.79 5.53
CA ILE A 200 -23.55 4.18 6.94
C ILE A 200 -22.20 4.41 7.63
N LEU A 201 -21.24 3.50 7.44
CA LEU A 201 -19.90 3.62 8.03
C LEU A 201 -19.15 4.85 7.50
N SER A 202 -19.17 5.08 6.19
CA SER A 202 -18.56 6.24 5.54
C SER A 202 -19.21 7.55 6.03
N SER A 203 -20.54 7.58 6.10
CA SER A 203 -21.29 8.75 6.60
C SER A 203 -20.98 9.02 8.07
N ALA A 204 -20.91 7.99 8.92
CA ALA A 204 -20.56 8.13 10.34
C ALA A 204 -19.11 8.63 10.53
N LEU A 205 -18.17 8.14 9.73
CA LEU A 205 -16.79 8.62 9.72
C LEU A 205 -16.69 10.07 9.23
N GLY A 206 -17.43 10.42 8.17
CA GLY A 206 -17.52 11.78 7.65
C GLY A 206 -18.09 12.76 8.68
N VAL A 207 -19.17 12.39 9.37
CA VAL A 207 -19.75 13.19 10.46
C VAL A 207 -18.79 13.34 11.64
N ARG A 208 -18.08 12.28 12.03
CA ARG A 208 -17.04 12.38 13.08
C ARG A 208 -15.90 13.31 12.66
N LEU A 209 -15.46 13.23 11.41
CA LEU A 209 -14.41 14.10 10.88
C LEU A 209 -14.87 15.56 10.82
N TYR A 210 -16.10 15.81 10.36
CA TYR A 210 -16.72 17.14 10.34
C TYR A 210 -16.85 17.73 11.74
N LYS A 211 -17.33 16.95 12.72
CA LYS A 211 -17.43 17.39 14.12
C LYS A 211 -16.06 17.70 14.71
N LYS A 212 -15.05 16.88 14.44
CA LYS A 212 -13.66 17.14 14.88
C LYS A 212 -13.09 18.42 14.26
N TYR A 213 -13.35 18.67 12.97
CA TYR A 213 -12.91 19.88 12.27
C TYR A 213 -13.63 21.15 12.77
N ARG A 214 -14.93 21.05 13.06
CA ARG A 214 -15.73 22.14 13.61
C ARG A 214 -15.32 22.51 15.04
N ALA A 215 -15.04 21.52 15.88
CA ALA A 215 -14.55 21.75 17.24
C ALA A 215 -13.16 22.44 17.25
N LEU A 216 -12.30 22.09 16.29
CA LEU A 216 -10.98 22.70 16.15
C LEU A 216 -11.07 24.15 15.67
N SER A 217 -11.97 24.46 14.72
CA SER A 217 -12.18 25.82 14.19
C SER A 217 -12.80 26.77 15.22
N SER A 218 -13.75 26.31 16.04
CA SER A 218 -14.29 27.13 17.14
C SER A 218 -13.24 27.48 18.21
N GLN A 219 -12.17 26.69 18.33
CA GLN A 219 -11.07 26.94 19.26
C GLN A 219 -10.06 27.97 18.72
N PHE A 220 -10.00 28.15 17.40
CA PHE A 220 -9.21 29.20 16.75
C PHE A 220 -9.89 30.57 16.82
N GLU A 221 -11.23 30.63 16.73
CA GLU A 221 -11.98 31.89 16.85
C GLU A 221 -12.03 32.47 18.28
N GLN A 222 -11.80 31.65 19.32
CA GLN A 222 -11.75 32.11 20.73
C GLN A 222 -10.35 32.55 21.19
N ASN A 223 -9.31 32.35 20.38
CA ASN A 223 -7.93 32.75 20.69
C ASN A 223 -7.43 33.93 19.84
N ILE A 224 -8.36 34.66 19.19
CA ILE A 224 -8.15 35.95 18.52
C ILE A 224 -9.00 36.98 19.27
#